data_AF-A0A3P5Y655-F1
#
_entry.id   AF-A0A3P5Y655-F1
#
_cell.length_a   1.000
_cell.length_b   1.000
_cell.length_c   1.000
_cell.angle_alpha   90.00
_cell.angle_beta   90.00
_cell.angle_gamma   90.00
#
_symmetry.space_group_name_H-M   'P 1'
#
loop_
_entity.id
_entity.type
_entity.pdbx_description
1 polymer ?
#
loop_
_entity_poly.entity_id
_entity_poly.type
_entity_poly.pdbx_seq_one_letter_code
_entity_poly.pdbx_strand_id
1 'polypeptide(L)'
;MTSISQNLRYLPHTIDTRYHALLTYRNGASVNFICRRYKVSKASLMRWNKHFDGTKESLRDKSHRPLKPHPKAHTMQELTWIQNCIRRNPTATLIEIFYKLKTKKGYDRQPCALFHVLRKLGFFKENLKNMMDEASRERLIFPFKEQSSHSTVLFVKTAIKHFGYKPQIIQTDNGVEFTPFKETKQVHPLDILCQQLGIEHKCIRPRTPRHNGKVERSYRNDNRRFYRHLKFYSYDDLVKQMKR
;
A
#
# COMPACT_ATOMS: atom_id res chain seq x y z
N MET A 1 1.74 20.92 -20.26
CA MET A 1 2.97 20.15 -20.56
C MET A 1 3.33 19.29 -19.36
N THR A 2 3.18 17.97 -19.47
CA THR A 2 3.50 17.02 -18.41
C THR A 2 5.02 16.95 -18.24
N SER A 3 5.52 17.36 -17.07
CA SER A 3 6.95 17.28 -16.75
C SER A 3 7.40 15.83 -16.75
N ILE A 4 8.17 15.42 -17.76
CA ILE A 4 8.79 14.11 -17.82
C ILE A 4 9.79 14.03 -16.66
N SER A 5 9.61 13.04 -15.77
CA SER A 5 10.51 12.79 -14.64
C SER A 5 11.94 12.56 -15.13
N GLN A 6 12.86 13.45 -14.77
CA GLN A 6 14.26 13.44 -15.22
C GLN A 6 15.14 12.33 -14.61
N ASN A 7 14.59 11.49 -13.73
CA ASN A 7 15.31 10.41 -13.04
C ASN A 7 14.94 9.02 -13.60
N LEU A 8 15.19 8.79 -14.90
CA LEU A 8 15.12 7.44 -15.48
C LEU A 8 16.53 6.86 -15.58
N ARG A 9 16.88 5.95 -14.67
CA ARG A 9 18.16 5.20 -14.68
C ARG A 9 18.34 4.35 -15.94
N TYR A 10 17.25 4.00 -16.62
CA TYR A 10 17.24 3.19 -17.84
C TYR A 10 16.06 3.62 -18.71
N LEU A 11 16.33 3.92 -19.99
CA LEU A 11 15.31 4.15 -21.01
C LEU A 11 15.23 2.91 -21.91
N PRO A 12 14.15 2.10 -21.84
CA PRO A 12 14.02 0.93 -22.70
C PRO A 12 13.88 1.34 -24.17
N HIS A 13 14.49 0.58 -25.08
CA HIS A 13 14.27 0.78 -26.52
C HIS A 13 12.80 0.55 -26.87
N THR A 14 12.23 1.47 -27.65
CA THR A 14 10.86 1.36 -28.17
C THR A 14 10.73 0.15 -29.08
N ILE A 15 9.52 -0.39 -29.19
CA ILE A 15 9.23 -1.56 -30.06
C ILE A 15 9.65 -1.26 -31.50
N ASP A 16 9.40 -0.04 -32.00
CA ASP A 16 9.79 0.36 -33.35
C ASP A 16 11.32 0.34 -33.54
N THR A 17 12.08 0.82 -32.55
CA THR A 17 13.55 0.77 -32.59
C THR A 17 14.04 -0.67 -32.70
N ARG A 18 13.44 -1.58 -31.91
CA ARG A 18 13.78 -3.02 -31.94
C ARG A 18 13.44 -3.63 -33.31
N TYR A 19 12.26 -3.31 -33.84
CA TYR A 19 11.77 -3.83 -35.11
C TYR A 19 12.63 -3.40 -36.29
N HIS A 20 12.91 -2.10 -36.43
CA HIS A 20 13.71 -1.60 -37.54
C HIS A 20 15.19 -2.03 -37.45
N ALA A 21 15.74 -2.15 -36.24
CA ALA A 21 17.07 -2.71 -36.05
C ALA A 21 17.16 -4.16 -36.57
N LEU A 22 16.12 -4.97 -36.32
CA LEU A 22 16.04 -6.36 -36.78
C LEU A 22 15.74 -6.49 -38.27
N LEU A 23 14.87 -5.66 -38.84
CA LEU A 23 14.66 -5.63 -40.29
C LEU A 23 15.97 -5.31 -41.01
N THR A 24 16.70 -4.29 -40.53
CA THR A 24 18.01 -3.92 -41.09
C THR A 24 19.02 -5.06 -40.96
N TYR A 25 19.00 -5.81 -39.85
CA TYR A 25 19.82 -6.99 -39.65
C TYR A 25 19.47 -8.12 -40.63
N ARG A 26 18.19 -8.44 -40.79
CA ARG A 26 17.72 -9.50 -41.70
C ARG A 26 17.91 -9.15 -43.16
N ASN A 27 17.98 -7.86 -43.50
CA ASN A 27 18.34 -7.37 -44.83
C ASN A 27 19.85 -7.44 -45.12
N GLY A 28 20.66 -8.04 -44.23
CA GLY A 28 22.08 -8.32 -44.47
C GLY A 28 23.07 -7.27 -43.96
N ALA A 29 22.62 -6.25 -43.22
CA ALA A 29 23.53 -5.24 -42.66
C ALA A 29 24.39 -5.79 -41.51
N SER A 30 25.62 -5.29 -41.39
CA SER A 30 26.55 -5.73 -40.34
C SER A 30 26.08 -5.36 -38.92
N VAL A 31 26.34 -6.25 -37.96
CA VAL A 31 25.99 -6.03 -36.54
C VAL A 31 26.59 -4.72 -35.99
N ASN A 32 27.83 -4.41 -36.36
CA ASN A 32 28.52 -3.20 -35.92
C ASN A 32 27.82 -1.91 -36.41
N PHE A 33 27.34 -1.92 -37.66
CA PHE A 33 26.56 -0.81 -38.21
C PHE A 33 25.26 -0.60 -37.45
N ILE A 34 24.52 -1.68 -37.17
CA ILE A 34 23.22 -1.64 -36.48
C ILE A 34 23.37 -1.16 -35.04
N CYS A 35 24.37 -1.67 -34.31
CA CYS A 35 24.67 -1.22 -32.95
C CYS A 35 24.94 0.29 -32.89
N ARG A 36 25.68 0.82 -33.87
CA ARG A 36 25.99 2.26 -33.97
C ARG A 36 24.78 3.11 -34.37
N ARG A 37 23.99 2.64 -35.34
CA ARG A 37 22.83 3.36 -35.90
C ARG A 37 21.67 3.43 -34.92
N TYR A 38 21.30 2.31 -34.32
CA TYR A 38 20.13 2.21 -33.44
C TYR A 38 20.48 2.36 -31.95
N LYS A 39 21.76 2.54 -31.61
CA LYS A 39 22.26 2.64 -30.22
C LYS A 39 21.86 1.44 -29.36
N VAL A 40 21.86 0.25 -29.96
CA VAL A 40 21.52 -1.02 -29.30
C VAL A 40 22.78 -1.83 -29.07
N SER A 41 22.82 -2.63 -28.01
CA SER A 41 23.93 -3.56 -27.78
C SER A 41 23.78 -4.81 -28.67
N LYS A 42 24.92 -5.41 -29.06
CA LYS A 42 24.96 -6.69 -29.78
C LYS A 42 24.13 -7.76 -29.06
N ALA A 43 24.26 -7.86 -27.73
CA ALA A 43 23.52 -8.83 -26.93
C ALA A 43 22.00 -8.62 -27.00
N SER A 44 21.53 -7.36 -26.93
CA SER A 44 20.10 -7.06 -27.09
C SER A 44 19.59 -7.40 -28.48
N LEU A 45 20.33 -7.03 -29.53
CA LEU A 45 19.99 -7.34 -30.92
C LEU A 45 19.84 -8.86 -31.14
N MET A 46 20.81 -9.65 -30.66
CA MET A 46 20.78 -11.11 -30.80
C MET A 46 19.65 -11.74 -29.99
N ARG A 47 19.35 -11.23 -28.78
CA ARG A 47 18.19 -11.69 -27.99
C ARG A 47 16.87 -11.44 -28.70
N TRP A 48 16.71 -10.27 -29.32
CA TRP A 48 15.50 -9.95 -30.08
C TRP A 48 15.39 -10.84 -31.32
N ASN A 49 16.48 -11.04 -32.07
CA ASN A 49 16.47 -11.87 -33.28
C ASN A 49 16.06 -13.33 -33.00
N LYS A 50 16.46 -13.88 -31.84
CA LYS A 50 16.10 -15.25 -31.42
C LYS A 50 14.59 -15.51 -31.36
N HIS A 51 13.79 -14.48 -31.08
CA HIS A 51 12.34 -14.60 -30.90
C HIS A 51 11.54 -13.86 -31.98
N PHE A 52 12.20 -13.28 -32.99
CA PHE A 52 11.56 -12.47 -34.03
C PHE A 52 10.96 -13.36 -35.12
N ASP A 53 9.67 -13.23 -35.34
CA ASP A 53 8.89 -13.98 -36.35
C ASP A 53 8.56 -13.13 -37.59
N GLY A 54 8.99 -11.86 -37.63
CA GLY A 54 8.66 -10.92 -38.71
C GLY A 54 7.61 -9.86 -38.31
N THR A 55 6.90 -10.07 -37.19
CA THR A 55 5.88 -9.14 -36.67
C THR A 55 6.44 -8.21 -35.59
N LYS A 56 5.81 -7.05 -35.36
CA LYS A 56 6.21 -6.16 -34.24
C LYS A 56 5.85 -6.76 -32.88
N GLU A 57 4.82 -7.59 -32.85
CA GLU A 57 4.21 -8.22 -31.69
C GLU A 57 5.21 -9.16 -30.98
N SER A 58 6.02 -9.89 -31.73
CA SER A 58 7.02 -10.81 -31.17
C SER A 58 8.13 -10.11 -30.36
N LEU A 59 8.30 -8.80 -30.53
CA LEU A 59 9.32 -7.99 -29.85
C LEU A 59 8.82 -7.31 -28.57
N ARG A 60 7.55 -7.49 -28.22
CA ARG A 60 6.96 -6.95 -26.99
C ARG A 60 7.56 -7.62 -25.76
N ASP A 61 7.80 -6.81 -24.73
CA ASP A 61 8.26 -7.32 -23.44
C ASP A 61 7.18 -8.23 -22.83
N LYS A 62 7.57 -9.46 -22.52
CA LYS A 62 6.71 -10.41 -21.83
C LYS A 62 6.66 -10.07 -20.34
N SER A 63 5.57 -10.46 -19.69
CA SER A 63 5.46 -10.34 -18.24
C SER A 63 6.61 -11.07 -17.56
N HIS A 64 7.34 -10.37 -16.68
CA HIS A 64 8.34 -10.97 -15.80
C HIS A 64 7.70 -11.71 -14.61
N ARG A 65 6.37 -11.70 -14.50
CA ARG A 65 5.68 -12.43 -13.44
C ARG A 65 5.83 -13.94 -13.69
N PRO A 66 6.19 -14.74 -12.68
CA PRO A 66 6.19 -16.19 -12.78
C PRO A 66 4.84 -16.72 -13.30
N LEU A 67 4.88 -17.60 -14.30
CA LEU A 67 3.67 -18.16 -14.92
C LEU A 67 2.89 -19.07 -13.95
N LYS A 68 3.60 -19.70 -13.02
CA LYS A 68 3.02 -20.58 -12.00
C LYS A 68 3.19 -19.96 -10.62
N PRO A 69 2.19 -20.08 -9.73
CA PRO A 69 2.36 -19.71 -8.34
C PRO A 69 3.41 -20.60 -7.69
N HIS A 70 4.07 -20.06 -6.65
CA HIS A 70 5.03 -20.83 -5.88
C HIS A 70 4.38 -22.09 -5.28
N PRO A 71 5.05 -23.26 -5.21
CA PRO A 71 4.46 -24.51 -4.72
C PRO A 71 3.84 -24.42 -3.33
N LYS A 72 4.41 -23.58 -2.46
CA LYS A 72 3.90 -23.31 -1.10
C LYS A 72 2.88 -22.16 -1.00
N ALA A 73 2.45 -21.60 -2.12
CA ALA A 73 1.39 -20.58 -2.12
C ALA A 73 0.05 -21.22 -1.78
N HIS A 74 -0.84 -20.46 -1.13
CA HIS A 74 -2.20 -20.91 -0.86
C HIS A 74 -2.95 -21.22 -2.15
N THR A 75 -3.63 -22.35 -2.16
CA THR A 75 -4.51 -22.76 -3.25
C THR A 75 -5.81 -21.94 -3.22
N MET A 76 -6.53 -21.93 -4.34
CA MET A 76 -7.83 -21.25 -4.41
C MET A 76 -8.82 -21.84 -3.40
N GLN A 77 -8.75 -23.15 -3.15
CA GLN A 77 -9.60 -23.84 -2.17
C GLN A 77 -9.33 -23.37 -0.75
N GLU A 78 -8.05 -23.25 -0.37
CA GLU A 78 -7.65 -22.73 0.95
C GLU A 78 -8.12 -21.29 1.15
N LEU A 79 -7.97 -20.44 0.13
CA LEU A 79 -8.45 -19.05 0.17
C LEU A 79 -9.97 -18.99 0.36
N THR A 80 -10.71 -19.84 -0.36
CA THR A 80 -12.18 -19.95 -0.23
C THR A 80 -12.59 -20.42 1.17
N TRP A 81 -11.86 -21.35 1.79
CA TRP A 81 -12.14 -21.77 3.16
C TRP A 81 -11.91 -20.63 4.16
N ILE A 82 -10.78 -19.93 4.03
CA ILE A 82 -10.42 -18.79 4.87
C ILE A 82 -11.51 -17.71 4.78
N GLN A 83 -11.89 -17.30 3.57
CA GLN A 83 -12.95 -16.30 3.36
C GLN A 83 -14.30 -16.74 3.95
N ASN A 84 -14.67 -18.01 3.80
CA ASN A 84 -15.91 -18.51 4.38
C ASN A 84 -15.87 -18.57 5.92
N CYS A 85 -14.72 -18.87 6.52
CA CYS A 85 -14.55 -18.82 7.97
C CYS A 85 -14.76 -17.40 8.50
N ILE A 86 -14.16 -16.41 7.86
CA ILE A 86 -14.33 -14.99 8.19
C ILE A 86 -15.78 -14.56 8.04
N ARG A 87 -16.41 -14.89 6.91
CA ARG A 87 -17.80 -14.49 6.62
C ARG A 87 -18.80 -15.06 7.63
N ARG A 88 -18.58 -16.29 8.09
CA ARG A 88 -19.48 -16.97 9.06
C ARG A 88 -19.25 -16.53 10.49
N ASN A 89 -18.05 -16.09 10.83
CA ASN A 89 -17.72 -15.62 12.17
C ASN A 89 -16.73 -14.45 12.06
N PRO A 90 -17.25 -13.22 11.86
CA PRO A 90 -16.42 -12.04 11.66
C PRO A 90 -15.64 -11.62 12.90
N THR A 91 -16.03 -12.07 14.09
CA THR A 91 -15.36 -11.77 15.36
C THR A 91 -14.30 -12.82 15.75
N ALA A 92 -14.13 -13.88 14.96
CA ALA A 92 -13.20 -14.96 15.26
C ALA A 92 -11.75 -14.48 15.31
N THR A 93 -10.99 -14.96 16.28
CA THR A 93 -9.54 -14.67 16.38
C THR A 93 -8.73 -15.46 15.35
N LEU A 94 -7.48 -15.05 15.10
CA LEU A 94 -6.55 -15.77 14.23
C LEU A 94 -6.44 -17.25 14.62
N ILE A 95 -6.32 -17.52 15.92
CA ILE A 95 -6.14 -18.85 16.49
C ILE A 95 -7.39 -19.69 16.25
N GLU A 96 -8.58 -19.13 16.49
CA GLU A 96 -9.84 -19.84 16.24
C GLU A 96 -10.04 -20.17 14.76
N ILE A 97 -9.72 -19.24 13.85
CA ILE A 97 -9.76 -19.50 12.41
C ILE A 97 -8.77 -20.61 12.05
N PHE A 98 -7.54 -20.53 12.56
CA PHE A 98 -6.51 -21.54 12.31
C PHE A 98 -6.94 -22.94 12.77
N TYR A 99 -7.42 -23.07 14.01
CA TYR A 99 -7.86 -24.36 14.54
C TYR A 99 -9.08 -24.90 13.80
N LYS A 100 -10.05 -24.06 13.42
CA LYS A 100 -11.21 -24.47 12.61
C LYS A 100 -10.78 -24.99 11.23
N LEU A 101 -9.83 -24.32 10.58
CA LEU A 101 -9.29 -24.76 9.30
C LEU A 101 -8.49 -26.06 9.44
N LYS A 102 -7.67 -26.18 10.49
CA LYS A 102 -6.85 -27.37 10.76
C LYS A 102 -7.71 -28.60 11.04
N THR A 103 -8.70 -28.46 11.92
CA THR A 103 -9.57 -29.58 12.35
C THR A 103 -10.61 -29.96 11.30
N LYS A 104 -11.28 -28.98 10.66
CA LYS A 104 -12.41 -29.27 9.76
C LYS A 104 -12.02 -29.41 8.30
N LYS A 105 -10.86 -28.89 7.90
CA LYS A 105 -10.43 -28.81 6.49
C LYS A 105 -9.02 -29.35 6.23
N GLY A 106 -8.35 -29.89 7.25
CA GLY A 106 -7.00 -30.45 7.10
C GLY A 106 -5.96 -29.41 6.70
N TYR A 107 -6.13 -28.16 7.12
CA TYR A 107 -5.21 -27.07 6.76
C TYR A 107 -3.81 -27.28 7.36
N ASP A 108 -2.81 -27.46 6.48
CA ASP A 108 -1.44 -27.85 6.86
C ASP A 108 -0.46 -26.66 6.96
N ARG A 109 -0.86 -25.47 6.50
CA ARG A 109 0.04 -24.33 6.41
C ARG A 109 0.43 -23.83 7.79
N GLN A 110 1.59 -23.19 7.89
CA GLN A 110 1.98 -22.53 9.13
C GLN A 110 1.02 -21.39 9.49
N PRO A 111 0.76 -21.14 10.79
CA PRO A 111 -0.09 -20.03 11.24
C PRO A 111 0.31 -18.67 10.66
N CYS A 112 1.62 -18.43 10.48
CA CYS A 112 2.13 -17.20 9.86
C CYS A 112 1.64 -17.02 8.42
N ALA A 113 1.51 -18.10 7.66
CA ALA A 113 1.02 -18.08 6.29
C ALA A 113 -0.47 -17.67 6.26
N LEU A 114 -1.27 -18.20 7.19
CA LEU A 114 -2.67 -17.80 7.38
C LEU A 114 -2.78 -16.31 7.74
N PHE A 115 -1.95 -15.83 8.68
CA PHE A 115 -1.90 -14.42 9.07
C PHE A 115 -1.68 -13.49 7.86
N HIS A 116 -0.72 -13.82 6.99
CA HIS A 116 -0.46 -13.01 5.80
C HIS A 116 -1.64 -12.95 4.83
N VAL A 117 -2.36 -14.06 4.66
CA VAL A 117 -3.58 -14.10 3.84
C VAL A 117 -4.68 -13.25 4.48
N LEU A 118 -4.94 -13.44 5.77
CA LEU A 118 -5.95 -12.68 6.51
C LEU A 118 -5.67 -11.17 6.47
N ARG A 119 -4.41 -10.76 6.63
CA ARG A 119 -3.98 -9.37 6.50
C ARG A 119 -4.22 -8.84 5.08
N LYS A 120 -3.88 -9.62 4.04
CA LYS A 120 -4.13 -9.24 2.64
C LYS A 120 -5.63 -9.11 2.33
N LEU A 121 -6.47 -9.89 2.99
CA LEU A 121 -7.93 -9.82 2.92
C LEU A 121 -8.54 -8.71 3.78
N GLY A 122 -7.72 -7.93 4.51
CA GLY A 122 -8.18 -6.84 5.35
C GLY A 122 -8.82 -7.27 6.67
N PHE A 123 -8.64 -8.52 7.09
CA PHE A 123 -9.20 -9.07 8.32
C PHE A 123 -8.64 -8.38 9.58
N PHE A 124 -7.34 -8.07 9.55
CA PHE A 124 -6.71 -7.20 10.54
C PHE A 124 -6.71 -5.78 9.97
N LYS A 125 -7.82 -5.07 10.15
CA LYS A 125 -7.87 -3.63 9.87
C LYS A 125 -7.42 -2.91 11.12
N GLU A 126 -6.13 -2.58 11.18
CA GLU A 126 -5.60 -1.79 12.28
C GLU A 126 -6.11 -0.35 12.15
N ASN A 127 -6.94 0.09 13.09
CA ASN A 127 -7.38 1.48 13.15
C ASN A 127 -6.29 2.32 13.82
N LEU A 128 -5.19 2.50 13.10
CA LEU A 128 -4.10 3.38 13.53
C LEU A 128 -4.45 4.81 13.15
N LYS A 129 -4.40 5.71 14.13
CA LYS A 129 -4.45 7.15 13.89
C LYS A 129 -3.06 7.73 14.04
N ASN A 130 -2.72 8.64 13.14
CA ASN A 130 -1.46 9.35 13.17
C ASN A 130 -1.69 10.86 13.15
N MET A 131 -0.85 11.57 13.89
CA MET A 131 -0.76 13.02 13.88
C MET A 131 0.70 13.37 13.76
N MET A 132 1.02 14.36 12.94
CA MET A 132 2.37 14.80 12.69
C MET A 132 2.42 16.31 12.79
N ASP A 133 3.40 16.83 13.52
CA ASP A 133 3.70 18.24 13.53
C ASP A 133 4.28 18.67 12.18
N GLU A 134 3.81 19.80 11.66
CA GLU A 134 4.19 20.26 10.33
C GLU A 134 5.66 20.70 10.26
N ALA A 135 6.16 21.34 11.32
CA ALA A 135 7.48 21.96 11.37
C ALA A 135 8.55 20.96 11.81
N SER A 136 8.38 20.33 12.99
CA SER A 136 9.35 19.43 13.59
C SER A 136 9.36 18.03 12.97
N ARG A 137 8.25 17.64 12.32
CA ARG A 137 7.98 16.26 11.86
C ARG A 137 7.94 15.23 12.98
N GLU A 138 7.83 15.69 14.22
CA GLU A 138 7.47 14.82 15.33
C GLU A 138 6.09 14.20 15.07
N ARG A 139 5.92 12.94 15.45
CA ARG A 139 4.75 12.16 15.08
C ARG A 139 4.27 11.31 16.24
N LEU A 140 2.96 11.33 16.45
CA LEU A 140 2.26 10.37 17.29
C LEU A 140 1.52 9.37 16.40
N ILE A 141 1.65 8.08 16.72
CA ILE A 141 0.77 7.02 16.19
C ILE A 141 0.13 6.31 17.37
N PHE A 142 -1.19 6.10 17.31
CA PHE A 142 -1.91 5.37 18.34
C PHE A 142 -2.92 4.38 17.73
N PRO A 143 -2.96 3.12 18.20
CA PRO A 143 -3.92 2.13 17.74
C PRO A 143 -5.27 2.32 18.45
N PHE A 144 -6.36 2.15 17.72
CA PHE A 144 -7.71 2.07 18.26
C PHE A 144 -8.37 0.75 17.85
N LYS A 145 -9.32 0.29 18.66
CA LYS A 145 -10.13 -0.89 18.32
C LYS A 145 -11.11 -0.59 17.18
N GLU A 146 -11.64 0.63 17.13
CA GLU A 146 -12.68 1.05 16.19
C GLU A 146 -12.41 2.45 15.63
N GLN A 147 -12.90 2.71 14.41
CA GLN A 147 -12.87 4.02 13.77
C GLN A 147 -14.18 4.74 14.07
N SER A 148 -14.12 5.72 14.98
CA SER A 148 -15.29 6.50 15.44
C SER A 148 -14.91 7.95 15.73
N SER A 149 -15.90 8.86 15.73
CA SER A 149 -15.66 10.26 16.13
C SER A 149 -15.14 10.37 17.57
N HIS A 150 -15.59 9.50 18.49
CA HIS A 150 -15.11 9.46 19.87
C HIS A 150 -13.63 9.11 19.97
N SER A 151 -13.19 8.08 19.22
CA SER A 151 -11.77 7.73 19.16
C SER A 151 -10.92 8.86 18.55
N THR A 152 -11.49 9.72 17.70
CA THR A 152 -10.80 10.89 17.14
C THR A 152 -10.58 11.96 18.20
N VAL A 153 -11.63 12.28 18.98
CA VAL A 153 -11.56 13.22 20.11
C VAL A 153 -10.52 12.75 21.15
N LEU A 154 -10.53 11.46 21.50
CA LEU A 154 -9.55 10.89 22.42
C LEU A 154 -8.13 10.96 21.88
N PHE A 155 -7.95 10.72 20.57
CA PHE A 155 -6.66 10.84 19.92
C PHE A 155 -6.10 12.28 19.96
N VAL A 156 -6.92 13.29 19.67
CA VAL A 156 -6.49 14.70 19.73
C VAL A 156 -6.08 15.10 21.15
N LYS A 157 -6.84 14.70 22.18
CA LYS A 157 -6.47 14.94 23.58
C LYS A 157 -5.13 14.27 23.93
N THR A 158 -4.94 13.04 23.47
CA THR A 158 -3.69 12.29 23.68
C THR A 158 -2.52 12.95 22.95
N ALA A 159 -2.76 13.47 21.75
CA ALA A 159 -1.76 14.17 20.95
C ALA A 159 -1.31 15.47 21.61
N ILE A 160 -2.23 16.31 22.09
CA ILE A 160 -1.90 17.54 22.82
C ILE A 160 -1.04 17.23 24.05
N LYS A 161 -1.38 16.17 24.79
CA LYS A 161 -0.58 15.71 25.94
C LYS A 161 0.80 15.21 25.53
N HIS A 162 0.91 14.53 24.39
CA HIS A 162 2.18 13.96 23.90
C HIS A 162 3.13 15.05 23.39
N PHE A 163 2.63 15.94 22.53
CA PHE A 163 3.42 17.04 21.97
C PHE A 163 3.73 18.13 23.00
N GLY A 164 2.94 18.21 24.08
CA GLY A 164 3.15 19.18 25.15
C GLY A 164 2.69 20.61 24.81
N TYR A 165 2.06 20.81 23.67
CA TYR A 165 1.48 22.10 23.26
C TYR A 165 0.12 21.93 22.60
N LYS A 166 -0.63 23.04 22.59
CA LYS A 166 -1.91 23.14 21.90
C LYS A 166 -1.69 23.69 20.48
N PRO A 167 -2.03 22.95 19.41
CA PRO A 167 -1.87 23.46 18.06
C PRO A 167 -2.86 24.59 17.79
N GLN A 168 -2.49 25.53 16.91
CA GLN A 168 -3.42 26.57 16.45
C GLN A 168 -4.41 26.02 15.42
N ILE A 169 -3.94 25.16 14.53
CA ILE A 169 -4.71 24.59 13.42
C ILE A 169 -4.49 23.09 13.38
N ILE A 170 -5.56 22.31 13.21
CA ILE A 170 -5.51 20.89 12.89
C ILE A 170 -6.04 20.71 11.48
N GLN A 171 -5.21 20.13 10.60
CA GLN A 171 -5.59 19.79 9.23
C GLN A 171 -5.96 18.31 9.11
N THR A 172 -7.14 18.00 8.59
CA THR A 172 -7.61 16.62 8.33
C THR A 172 -8.07 16.45 6.89
N ASP A 173 -8.26 15.19 6.48
CA ASP A 173 -9.03 14.89 5.28
C ASP A 173 -10.56 14.95 5.56
N ASN A 174 -11.35 14.71 4.52
CA ASN A 174 -12.82 14.66 4.59
C ASN A 174 -13.33 13.27 5.00
N GLY A 175 -12.55 12.54 5.83
CA GLY A 175 -12.95 11.26 6.38
C GLY A 175 -14.18 11.37 7.28
N VAL A 176 -14.96 10.29 7.37
CA VAL A 176 -16.17 10.20 8.21
C VAL A 176 -15.85 10.29 9.70
N GLU A 177 -14.59 10.05 10.08
CA GLU A 177 -14.09 10.19 11.44
C GLU A 177 -13.79 11.64 11.86
N PHE A 178 -13.75 12.57 10.90
CA PHE A 178 -13.45 13.99 11.08
C PHE A 178 -14.63 14.89 10.69
N THR A 179 -15.46 14.42 9.76
CA THR A 179 -16.57 15.16 9.17
C THR A 179 -17.85 14.32 9.13
N PRO A 180 -19.05 14.93 9.21
CA PRO A 180 -20.31 14.21 9.06
C PRO A 180 -20.45 13.59 7.66
N PHE A 181 -21.00 12.38 7.57
CA PHE A 181 -21.19 11.65 6.30
C PHE A 181 -22.24 12.30 5.37
N LYS A 182 -23.18 13.07 5.92
CA LYS A 182 -24.21 13.83 5.19
C LYS A 182 -24.25 15.25 5.74
N GLU A 183 -24.82 16.16 4.97
CA GLU A 183 -25.17 17.50 5.45
C GLU A 183 -26.20 17.39 6.59
N THR A 184 -25.70 17.28 7.81
CA THR A 184 -26.50 17.23 9.02
C THR A 184 -26.35 18.54 9.79
N LYS A 185 -27.44 18.99 10.43
CA LYS A 185 -27.39 20.14 11.33
C LYS A 185 -26.57 19.89 12.61
N GLN A 186 -26.18 18.63 12.86
CA GLN A 186 -25.36 18.26 14.01
C GLN A 186 -23.88 18.58 13.74
N VAL A 187 -23.29 19.34 14.66
CA VAL A 187 -21.86 19.66 14.67
C VAL A 187 -21.08 18.39 15.03
N HIS A 188 -19.98 18.13 14.32
CA HIS A 188 -19.19 16.92 14.53
C HIS A 188 -18.47 16.98 15.90
N PRO A 189 -18.32 15.85 16.64
CA PRO A 189 -17.66 15.85 17.95
C PRO A 189 -16.25 16.43 17.97
N LEU A 190 -15.52 16.32 16.86
CA LEU A 190 -14.21 16.94 16.71
C LEU A 190 -14.30 18.48 16.66
N ASP A 191 -15.26 19.02 15.91
CA ASP A 191 -15.44 20.47 15.80
C ASP A 191 -15.81 21.08 17.15
N ILE A 192 -16.64 20.38 17.94
CA ILE A 192 -16.98 20.78 19.32
C ILE A 192 -15.71 20.84 20.19
N LEU A 193 -14.86 19.82 20.13
CA LEU A 193 -13.60 19.80 20.87
C LEU A 193 -12.68 20.95 20.43
N CYS A 194 -12.53 21.15 19.12
CA CYS A 194 -11.69 22.20 18.55
C CYS A 194 -12.17 23.59 18.97
N GLN A 195 -13.48 23.84 18.94
CA GLN A 195 -14.07 25.09 19.42
C GLN A 195 -13.81 25.32 20.92
N GLN A 196 -13.98 24.29 21.75
CA GLN A 196 -13.70 24.38 23.20
C GLN A 196 -12.23 24.70 23.50
N LEU A 197 -11.32 24.17 22.69
CA LEU A 197 -9.88 24.38 22.85
C LEU A 197 -9.37 25.64 22.12
N GLY A 198 -10.22 26.30 21.31
CA GLY A 198 -9.80 27.42 20.45
C GLY A 198 -8.80 26.99 19.38
N ILE A 199 -9.01 25.82 18.78
CA ILE A 199 -8.22 25.25 17.70
C ILE A 199 -9.04 25.37 16.41
N GLU A 200 -8.44 25.86 15.33
CA GLU A 200 -9.08 25.87 14.02
C GLU A 200 -9.01 24.48 13.37
N HIS A 201 -10.16 23.90 13.04
CA HIS A 201 -10.22 22.64 12.30
C HIS A 201 -10.34 22.91 10.79
N LYS A 202 -9.35 22.48 10.00
CA LYS A 202 -9.27 22.74 8.57
C LYS A 202 -9.29 21.46 7.76
N CYS A 203 -10.37 21.27 6.99
CA CYS A 203 -10.47 20.16 6.06
C CYS A 203 -9.76 20.46 4.73
N ILE A 204 -9.10 19.46 4.15
CA ILE A 204 -8.51 19.61 2.81
C ILE A 204 -9.59 19.80 1.74
N ARG A 205 -9.25 20.56 0.69
CA ARG A 205 -10.13 20.72 -0.47
C ARG A 205 -10.36 19.35 -1.14
N PRO A 206 -11.59 19.03 -1.57
CA PRO A 206 -11.86 17.80 -2.31
C PRO A 206 -10.90 17.63 -3.50
N ARG A 207 -10.45 16.40 -3.76
CA ARG A 207 -9.54 16.03 -4.86
C ARG A 207 -8.13 16.62 -4.78
N THR A 208 -7.66 17.01 -3.58
CA THR A 208 -6.29 17.52 -3.38
C THR A 208 -5.44 16.66 -2.43
N PRO A 209 -5.19 15.37 -2.76
CA PRO A 209 -4.50 14.41 -1.88
C PRO A 209 -3.05 14.82 -1.54
N ARG A 210 -2.45 15.73 -2.33
CA ARG A 210 -1.09 16.23 -2.10
C ARG A 210 -0.92 16.91 -0.74
N HIS A 211 -1.97 17.55 -0.20
CA HIS A 211 -1.92 18.23 1.09
C HIS A 211 -1.76 17.27 2.28
N ASN A 212 -2.19 16.01 2.14
CA ASN A 212 -1.97 14.97 3.14
C ASN A 212 -0.72 14.11 2.86
N GLY A 213 0.05 14.45 1.82
CA GLY A 213 1.14 13.63 1.32
C GLY A 213 2.28 13.38 2.32
N LYS A 214 2.44 14.25 3.34
CA LYS A 214 3.42 14.08 4.42
C LYS A 214 3.04 12.90 5.32
N VAL A 215 1.81 12.90 5.81
CA VAL A 215 1.23 11.85 6.68
C VAL A 215 1.14 10.53 5.92
N GLU A 216 0.63 10.55 4.67
CA GLU A 216 0.56 9.35 3.82
C GLU A 216 1.94 8.75 3.53
N ARG A 217 2.97 9.59 3.28
CA ARG A 217 4.34 9.12 3.08
C ARG A 217 4.89 8.47 4.34
N SER A 218 4.59 9.03 5.51
CA SER A 218 4.96 8.45 6.80
C SER A 218 4.34 7.06 6.95
N TYR A 219 3.04 6.94 6.71
CA TYR A 219 2.31 5.67 6.78
C TYR A 219 2.87 4.61 5.81
N ARG A 220 3.19 5.02 4.57
CA ARG A 220 3.83 4.13 3.59
C ARG A 220 5.20 3.65 4.06
N ASN A 221 5.99 4.52 4.69
CA ASN A 221 7.30 4.17 5.23
C ASN A 221 7.15 3.21 6.42
N ASP A 222 6.19 3.45 7.30
CA ASP A 222 5.92 2.56 8.44
C ASP A 222 5.48 1.18 7.95
N ASN A 223 4.61 1.12 6.95
CA ASN A 223 4.18 -0.16 6.40
C ASN A 223 5.36 -0.93 5.79
N ARG A 224 6.27 -0.22 5.10
CA ARG A 224 7.47 -0.83 4.51
C ARG A 224 8.46 -1.33 5.57
N ARG A 225 8.72 -0.54 6.62
CA ARG A 225 9.78 -0.78 7.60
C ARG A 225 9.32 -1.63 8.78
N PHE A 226 8.11 -1.38 9.27
CA PHE A 226 7.59 -1.92 10.52
C PHE A 226 6.45 -2.91 10.25
N TYR A 227 5.30 -2.48 9.75
CA TYR A 227 4.10 -3.34 9.68
C TYR A 227 4.21 -4.52 8.70
N ARG A 228 5.18 -4.53 7.79
CA ARG A 228 5.48 -5.71 6.95
C ARG A 228 6.20 -6.82 7.72
N HIS A 229 6.92 -6.47 8.78
CA HIS A 229 7.81 -7.37 9.52
C HIS A 229 7.35 -7.64 10.95
N LEU A 230 6.61 -6.69 11.55
CA LEU A 230 5.97 -6.85 12.85
C LEU A 230 4.86 -7.90 12.81
N LYS A 231 4.90 -8.79 13.79
CA LYS A 231 3.89 -9.82 14.04
C LYS A 231 3.28 -9.52 15.40
N PHE A 232 2.01 -9.17 15.41
CA PHE A 232 1.24 -9.02 16.64
C PHE A 232 -0.02 -9.89 16.52
N TYR A 233 -0.41 -10.48 17.64
CA TYR A 233 -1.47 -11.50 17.68
C TYR A 233 -2.75 -11.01 18.36
N SER A 234 -2.70 -9.84 18.99
CA SER A 234 -3.84 -9.17 19.63
C SER A 234 -3.65 -7.65 19.66
N TYR A 235 -4.72 -6.91 19.98
CA TYR A 235 -4.67 -5.45 20.16
C TYR A 235 -3.71 -5.06 21.31
N ASP A 236 -3.73 -5.79 22.42
CA ASP A 236 -2.87 -5.49 23.56
C ASP A 236 -1.39 -5.75 23.27
N ASP A 237 -1.11 -6.76 22.45
CA ASP A 237 0.23 -7.05 21.94
C ASP A 237 0.72 -5.91 21.03
N LEU A 238 -0.14 -5.41 20.14
CA LEU A 238 0.15 -4.22 19.32
C LEU A 238 0.48 -2.99 20.19
N VAL A 239 -0.34 -2.69 21.20
CA VAL A 239 -0.10 -1.56 22.12
C VAL A 239 1.23 -1.71 22.86
N LYS A 240 1.57 -2.92 23.34
CA LYS A 240 2.86 -3.18 24.01
C LYS A 240 4.04 -3.03 23.07
N GLN A 241 3.94 -3.54 21.86
CA GLN A 241 5.00 -3.46 20.85
C GLN A 241 5.22 -2.02 20.37
N MET A 242 4.19 -1.18 20.31
CA MET A 242 4.30 0.23 19.95
C MET A 242 4.92 1.12 21.03
N LYS A 243 4.98 0.66 22.28
CA LYS A 243 5.64 1.36 23.40
C LYS A 243 7.14 1.05 23.49
N ARG A 244 7.62 0.04 22.77
CA ARG A 244 9.04 -0.34 22.70
C ARG A 244 9.72 0.40 21.56
#